data_AF-G0UY78-F1
#
_entry.id   AF-G0UY78-F1
#
_cell.length_a   1.000
_cell.length_b   1.000
_cell.length_c   1.000
_cell.angle_alpha   90.00
_cell.angle_beta   90.00
_cell.angle_gamma   90.00
#
_symmetry.space_group_name_H-M   'P 1'
#
loop_
_entity.id
_entity.type
_entity.pdbx_description
1 polymer ?
#
loop_
_entity_poly.entity_id
_entity_poly.type
_entity_poly.pdbx_seq_one_letter_code
_entity_poly.pdbx_strand_id
1 'polypeptide(L)'
;MPYLALNYFCYTRFVPLWDESARTEINGRFWAFYSWIQRRYWDVGFLQSYRWGNTHNVIISAPIVYFTVRGFVLFILNPTLARRSTAETAHVQQRAGCRNASQKSASGGARRMAFSLYAVVEDLVQSPSVICLMATLILGATMAHVNVVNRLVMSSPALYWLWGRQFVWDPWGGNTIVMLRVFVLWNCIGALFIPNGLPWT
;
A
#
# COMPACT_ATOMS: atom_id res chain seq x y z
N MET A 1 -2.59 10.85 15.54
CA MET A 1 -2.11 12.01 16.32
C MET A 1 -1.10 12.89 15.60
N PRO A 2 0.00 12.41 14.98
CA PRO A 2 0.99 13.31 14.36
C PRO A 2 0.44 14.15 13.21
N TYR A 3 -0.50 13.60 12.43
CA TYR A 3 -1.14 14.33 11.33
C TYR A 3 -1.96 15.55 11.78
N LEU A 4 -2.71 15.45 12.87
CA LEU A 4 -3.51 16.56 13.40
C LEU A 4 -2.63 17.65 14.02
N ALA A 5 -1.57 17.25 14.74
CA ALA A 5 -0.60 18.18 15.30
C ALA A 5 0.16 18.94 14.19
N LEU A 6 0.57 18.25 13.13
CA LEU A 6 1.21 18.88 11.97
C LEU A 6 0.24 19.82 11.26
N ASN A 7 -1.00 19.40 11.02
CA ASN A 7 -2.03 20.27 10.43
C ASN A 7 -2.25 21.52 11.28
N TYR A 8 -2.38 21.37 12.59
CA TYR A 8 -2.55 22.50 13.50
C TYR A 8 -1.34 23.45 13.46
N PHE A 9 -0.12 22.92 13.57
CA PHE A 9 1.11 23.72 13.50
C PHE A 9 1.25 24.47 12.18
N CYS A 10 1.02 23.79 11.05
CA CYS A 10 1.09 24.43 9.75
C CYS A 10 -0.05 25.45 9.56
N TYR A 11 -1.26 25.13 10.05
CA TYR A 11 -2.40 26.05 9.99
C TYR A 11 -2.09 27.35 10.73
N THR A 12 -1.63 27.27 11.98
CA THR A 12 -1.32 28.48 12.78
C THR A 12 -0.15 29.27 12.22
N ARG A 13 0.82 28.61 11.59
CA ARG A 13 1.99 29.26 11.00
C ARG A 13 1.70 29.94 9.66
N PHE A 14 0.95 29.28 8.77
CA PHE A 14 0.85 29.70 7.37
C PHE A 14 -0.45 30.42 7.03
N VAL A 15 -1.58 30.06 7.63
CA VAL A 15 -2.88 30.68 7.31
C VAL A 15 -2.94 32.19 7.61
N PRO A 16 -2.26 32.73 8.65
CA PRO A 16 -2.20 34.19 8.84
C PRO A 16 -1.48 34.94 7.71
N LEU A 17 -0.62 34.26 6.96
CA LEU A 17 0.15 34.83 5.85
C LEU A 17 -0.59 34.76 4.50
N TRP A 18 -1.76 34.11 4.46
CA TRP A 18 -2.52 33.93 3.22
C TRP A 18 -3.41 35.11 2.89
N ASP A 19 -3.74 35.25 1.61
CA ASP A 19 -4.74 36.18 1.11
C ASP A 19 -6.12 35.94 1.73
N GLU A 20 -6.93 36.99 1.78
CA GLU A 20 -8.23 36.98 2.44
C GLU A 20 -9.22 36.01 1.76
N SER A 21 -9.10 35.82 0.45
CA SER A 21 -9.87 34.83 -0.33
C SER A 21 -9.52 33.39 0.06
N ALA A 22 -8.24 33.05 0.20
CA ALA A 22 -7.81 31.72 0.63
C ALA A 22 -8.19 31.43 2.10
N ARG A 23 -8.13 32.45 2.96
CA ARG A 23 -8.49 32.34 4.38
C ARG A 23 -9.99 32.10 4.58
N THR A 24 -10.83 32.72 3.76
CA THR A 24 -12.29 32.51 3.80
C THR A 24 -12.69 31.13 3.30
N GLU A 25 -12.00 30.57 2.30
CA GLU A 25 -12.26 29.20 1.82
C GLU A 25 -12.02 28.11 2.88
N ILE A 26 -10.92 28.20 3.65
CA ILE A 26 -10.63 27.22 4.70
C ILE A 26 -11.57 27.38 5.91
N ASN A 27 -12.07 28.59 6.16
CA ASN A 27 -13.08 28.93 7.16
C ASN A 27 -12.77 28.40 8.58
N GLY A 28 -11.55 28.59 9.07
CA GLY A 28 -11.20 28.16 10.43
C GLY A 28 -10.90 26.66 10.61
N ARG A 29 -11.07 25.83 9.56
CA ARG A 29 -11.02 24.36 9.66
C ARG A 29 -9.59 23.82 9.61
N PHE A 30 -8.87 23.93 10.73
CA PHE A 30 -7.46 23.49 10.80
C PHE A 30 -7.25 22.01 10.44
N TRP A 31 -8.20 21.13 10.77
CA TRP A 31 -8.11 19.70 10.44
C TRP A 31 -8.16 19.41 8.94
N ALA A 32 -8.72 20.34 8.15
CA ALA A 32 -8.84 20.24 6.70
C ALA A 32 -7.72 20.98 5.97
N PHE A 33 -6.75 21.56 6.69
CA PHE A 33 -5.68 22.38 6.12
C PHE A 33 -4.90 21.67 5.02
N TYR A 34 -4.37 20.48 5.31
CA TYR A 34 -3.59 19.73 4.33
C TYR A 34 -4.43 19.31 3.14
N SER A 35 -5.66 18.83 3.37
CA SER A 35 -6.59 18.47 2.29
C SER A 35 -6.95 19.66 1.40
N TRP A 36 -7.07 20.86 1.97
CA TRP A 36 -7.31 22.09 1.21
C TRP A 36 -6.09 22.47 0.36
N ILE A 37 -4.87 22.46 0.93
CA ILE A 37 -3.63 22.74 0.19
C ILE A 37 -3.46 21.75 -0.97
N GLN A 38 -3.64 20.46 -0.69
CA GLN A 38 -3.55 19.39 -1.67
C GLN A 38 -4.48 19.64 -2.87
N ARG A 39 -5.73 20.02 -2.59
CA ARG A 39 -6.70 20.31 -3.65
C ARG A 39 -6.39 21.60 -4.39
N ARG A 40 -5.99 22.66 -3.68
CA ARG A 40 -5.80 24.00 -4.24
C ARG A 40 -4.54 24.13 -5.10
N TYR A 41 -3.43 23.54 -4.64
CA TYR A 41 -2.11 23.72 -5.27
C TYR A 41 -1.61 22.51 -6.03
N TRP A 42 -2.07 21.31 -5.68
CA TRP A 42 -1.60 20.07 -6.31
C TRP A 42 -2.67 19.37 -7.15
N ASP A 43 -3.88 19.93 -7.23
CA ASP A 43 -5.06 19.34 -7.90
C ASP A 43 -5.26 17.86 -7.56
N VAL A 44 -4.93 17.47 -6.33
CA VAL A 44 -5.11 16.09 -5.87
C VAL A 44 -6.36 15.95 -5.01
N GLY A 45 -7.06 14.85 -5.23
CA GLY A 45 -8.31 14.47 -4.59
C GLY A 45 -8.58 13.00 -4.87
N PHE A 46 -9.72 12.48 -4.39
CA PHE A 46 -10.10 11.09 -4.64
C PHE A 46 -10.12 10.79 -6.14
N LEU A 47 -9.23 9.91 -6.61
CA LEU A 47 -9.01 9.50 -8.01
C LEU A 47 -8.57 10.61 -8.99
N GLN A 48 -8.28 11.81 -8.50
CA GLN A 48 -7.91 12.94 -9.36
C GLN A 48 -6.49 12.78 -9.95
N SER A 49 -5.66 11.96 -9.32
CA SER A 49 -4.34 11.52 -9.80
C SER A 49 -4.38 10.73 -11.13
N TYR A 50 -5.53 10.16 -11.52
CA TYR A 50 -5.70 9.44 -12.78
C TYR A 50 -6.16 10.32 -13.95
N ARG A 51 -6.27 11.65 -13.76
CA ARG A 51 -6.53 12.58 -14.86
C ARG A 51 -5.31 12.65 -15.79
N TRP A 52 -5.55 12.88 -17.08
CA TRP A 52 -4.52 12.98 -18.11
C TRP A 52 -3.38 13.97 -17.81
N GLY A 53 -3.64 15.03 -17.02
CA GLY A 53 -2.58 15.97 -16.61
C GLY A 53 -1.54 15.38 -15.65
N ASN A 54 -1.91 14.35 -14.88
CA ASN A 54 -1.09 13.74 -13.83
C ASN A 54 -0.57 12.34 -14.19
N THR A 55 -0.72 11.90 -15.44
CA THR A 55 -0.28 10.57 -15.91
C THR A 55 1.21 10.33 -15.72
N HIS A 56 2.05 11.36 -15.86
CA HIS A 56 3.49 11.25 -15.61
C HIS A 56 3.80 10.72 -14.19
N ASN A 57 3.06 11.20 -13.19
CA ASN A 57 3.22 10.74 -11.81
C ASN A 57 2.82 9.27 -11.66
N VAL A 58 1.75 8.84 -12.32
CA VAL A 58 1.30 7.44 -12.28
C VAL A 58 2.32 6.50 -12.94
N ILE A 59 2.89 6.91 -14.07
CA ILE A 59 3.92 6.13 -14.77
C ILE A 59 5.15 5.93 -13.90
N ILE A 60 5.53 6.99 -13.18
CA ILE A 60 6.68 7.02 -12.28
C ILE A 60 6.51 6.04 -11.09
N SER A 61 5.31 5.89 -10.52
CA SER A 61 5.09 4.95 -9.40
C SER A 61 4.71 3.53 -9.80
N ALA A 62 4.25 3.33 -11.04
CA ALA A 62 3.76 2.04 -11.51
C ALA A 62 4.72 0.86 -11.26
N PRO A 63 6.05 0.98 -11.46
CA PRO A 63 6.97 -0.13 -11.19
C PRO A 63 6.98 -0.55 -9.71
N ILE A 64 7.01 0.43 -8.81
CA ILE A 64 7.07 0.20 -7.36
C ILE A 64 5.78 -0.47 -6.91
N VAL A 65 4.63 0.02 -7.38
CA VAL A 65 3.33 -0.57 -7.10
C VAL A 65 3.26 -2.01 -7.61
N TYR A 66 3.67 -2.24 -8.85
CA TYR A 66 3.67 -3.57 -9.46
C TYR A 66 4.50 -4.58 -8.66
N PHE A 67 5.77 -4.27 -8.36
CA PHE A 67 6.64 -5.20 -7.63
C PHE A 67 6.17 -5.44 -6.20
N THR A 68 5.63 -4.42 -5.54
CA THR A 68 5.08 -4.55 -4.18
C THR A 68 3.86 -5.47 -4.17
N VAL A 69 2.89 -5.25 -5.06
CA VAL A 69 1.68 -6.09 -5.17
C VAL A 69 2.05 -7.51 -5.59
N ARG A 70 2.95 -7.67 -6.55
CA ARG A 70 3.42 -9.00 -6.97
C ARG A 70 4.12 -9.74 -5.83
N GLY A 71 5.01 -9.08 -5.10
CA GLY A 71 5.70 -9.65 -3.95
C GLY A 71 4.72 -10.07 -2.85
N PHE A 72 3.73 -9.22 -2.57
CA PHE A 72 2.64 -9.55 -1.65
C PHE A 72 1.87 -10.81 -2.09
N VAL A 73 1.47 -10.88 -3.36
CA VAL A 73 0.75 -12.05 -3.90
C VAL A 73 1.61 -13.31 -3.82
N LEU A 74 2.86 -13.27 -4.26
CA LEU A 74 3.71 -14.46 -4.32
C LEU A 74 4.15 -14.97 -2.94
N PHE A 75 4.45 -14.09 -2.01
CA PHE A 75 5.07 -14.47 -0.74
C PHE A 75 4.10 -14.51 0.44
N ILE A 76 2.93 -13.88 0.33
CA ILE A 76 1.90 -13.85 1.38
C ILE A 76 0.64 -14.55 0.89
N LEU A 77 0.07 -14.14 -0.24
CA LEU A 77 -1.24 -14.67 -0.69
C LEU A 77 -1.16 -16.11 -1.21
N ASN A 78 -0.20 -16.44 -2.08
CA ASN A 78 -0.09 -17.77 -2.65
C ASN A 78 0.24 -18.86 -1.62
N PRO A 79 1.17 -18.66 -0.67
CA PRO A 79 1.46 -19.65 0.36
C PRO A 79 0.28 -19.85 1.32
N THR A 80 -0.47 -18.79 1.64
CA THR A 80 -1.68 -18.90 2.48
C THR A 80 -2.79 -19.65 1.75
N LEU A 81 -2.97 -19.39 0.45
CA LEU A 81 -3.90 -20.15 -0.40
C LEU A 81 -3.47 -21.61 -0.60
N ALA A 82 -2.18 -21.90 -0.76
CA ALA A 82 -1.69 -23.26 -0.89
C ALA A 82 -1.88 -24.07 0.40
N ARG A 83 -1.56 -23.47 1.56
CA ARG A 83 -1.84 -24.08 2.89
C ARG A 83 -3.33 -24.41 3.07
N ARG A 84 -4.22 -23.55 2.54
CA ARG A 84 -5.67 -23.79 2.52
C ARG A 84 -6.06 -25.05 1.73
N SER A 85 -5.52 -25.23 0.52
CA SER A 85 -5.82 -26.40 -0.32
C SER A 85 -5.33 -27.72 0.30
N THR A 86 -4.17 -27.71 0.96
CA THR A 86 -3.65 -28.91 1.64
C THR A 86 -4.44 -29.26 2.90
N ALA A 87 -4.81 -28.26 3.70
CA ALA A 87 -5.63 -28.46 4.90
C ALA A 87 -7.06 -28.95 4.57
N GLU A 88 -7.67 -28.45 3.50
CA GLU A 88 -8.96 -28.93 3.01
C GLU A 88 -8.87 -30.40 2.54
N THR A 89 -7.79 -30.79 1.86
CA THR A 89 -7.58 -32.17 1.38
C THR A 89 -7.35 -33.15 2.54
N ALA A 90 -6.57 -32.75 3.55
CA ALA A 90 -6.34 -33.55 4.76
C ALA A 90 -7.64 -33.80 5.55
N HIS A 91 -8.50 -32.78 5.69
CA HIS A 91 -9.80 -32.92 6.35
C HIS A 91 -10.81 -33.76 5.56
N VAL A 92 -10.70 -33.83 4.23
CA VAL A 92 -11.55 -34.69 3.37
C VAL A 92 -11.12 -36.15 3.47
N GLN A 93 -9.82 -36.45 3.48
CA GLN A 93 -9.32 -37.81 3.70
C GLN A 93 -9.67 -38.36 5.09
N GLN A 94 -9.62 -37.52 6.13
CA GLN A 94 -9.98 -37.93 7.48
C GLN A 94 -11.49 -38.17 7.67
N ARG A 95 -12.35 -37.51 6.87
CA ARG A 95 -13.81 -37.78 6.85
C ARG A 95 -14.18 -38.99 5.99
N ALA A 96 -13.39 -39.37 4.99
CA ALA A 96 -13.62 -40.57 4.19
C ALA A 96 -13.40 -41.87 4.99
N GLY A 97 -12.53 -41.84 6.02
CA GLY A 97 -12.32 -42.97 6.94
C GLY A 97 -13.44 -43.20 7.98
N CYS A 98 -14.34 -42.23 8.17
CA CYS A 98 -15.46 -42.31 9.13
C CYS A 98 -16.81 -42.09 8.43
N ARG A 99 -17.08 -42.85 7.37
CA ARG A 99 -18.37 -42.80 6.66
C ARG A 99 -19.35 -43.76 7.34
N ASN A 100 -19.94 -43.33 8.45
CA ASN A 100 -21.24 -43.78 8.96
C ASN A 100 -21.75 -42.81 10.04
N ALA A 101 -22.12 -41.59 9.66
CA ALA A 101 -23.11 -40.81 10.40
C ALA A 101 -23.60 -39.62 9.56
N SER A 102 -24.86 -39.71 9.15
CA SER A 102 -25.87 -38.66 9.19
C SER A 102 -25.44 -37.19 9.04
N GLN A 103 -25.82 -36.63 7.89
CA GLN A 103 -26.71 -35.46 7.75
C GLN A 103 -26.43 -34.16 8.53
N LYS A 104 -26.59 -33.06 7.77
CA LYS A 104 -26.81 -31.65 8.15
C LYS A 104 -25.58 -30.87 8.61
N SER A 105 -25.13 -29.94 7.76
CA SER A 105 -24.86 -28.56 8.19
C SER A 105 -24.50 -27.68 6.99
N ALA A 106 -25.50 -26.99 6.43
CA ALA A 106 -25.28 -25.83 5.56
C ALA A 106 -24.69 -24.63 6.35
N SER A 107 -24.70 -24.68 7.69
CA SER A 107 -24.12 -23.64 8.58
C SER A 107 -22.61 -23.80 8.84
N GLY A 108 -21.99 -24.90 8.41
CA GLY A 108 -20.54 -25.14 8.54
C GLY A 108 -19.69 -24.31 7.59
N GLY A 109 -20.25 -23.86 6.47
CA GLY A 109 -19.54 -23.04 5.46
C GLY A 109 -19.19 -21.66 6.00
N ALA A 110 -20.14 -20.98 6.65
CA ALA A 110 -19.92 -19.65 7.22
C ALA A 110 -18.93 -19.66 8.39
N ARG A 111 -19.01 -20.67 9.27
CA ARG A 111 -18.06 -20.84 10.39
C ARG A 111 -16.65 -21.20 9.91
N ARG A 112 -16.52 -22.02 8.86
CA ARG A 112 -15.23 -22.30 8.20
C ARG A 112 -14.66 -21.07 7.50
N MET A 113 -15.50 -20.29 6.82
CA MET A 113 -15.08 -19.04 6.18
C MET A 113 -14.63 -18.02 7.24
N ALA A 114 -15.33 -17.92 8.37
CA ALA A 114 -14.95 -17.03 9.48
C ALA A 114 -13.63 -17.47 10.14
N PHE A 115 -13.42 -18.76 10.40
CA PHE A 115 -12.16 -19.27 10.95
C PHE A 115 -11.00 -19.15 9.96
N SER A 116 -11.27 -19.29 8.65
CA SER A 116 -10.30 -19.08 7.57
C SER A 116 -9.94 -17.61 7.42
N LEU A 117 -10.91 -16.70 7.52
CA LEU A 117 -10.65 -15.26 7.57
C LEU A 117 -9.85 -14.92 8.82
N TYR A 118 -10.13 -15.56 9.95
CA TYR A 118 -9.39 -15.37 11.20
C TYR A 118 -7.92 -15.79 11.07
N ALA A 119 -7.62 -16.94 10.48
CA ALA A 119 -6.24 -17.40 10.27
C ALA A 119 -5.46 -16.55 9.26
N VAL A 120 -6.12 -16.08 8.19
CA VAL A 120 -5.52 -15.14 7.22
C VAL A 120 -5.26 -13.80 7.91
N VAL A 121 -6.23 -13.29 8.68
CA VAL A 121 -6.07 -12.10 9.51
C VAL A 121 -4.97 -12.30 10.53
N GLU A 122 -4.82 -13.48 11.14
CA GLU A 122 -3.78 -13.78 12.12
C GLU A 122 -2.38 -13.78 11.50
N ASP A 123 -2.17 -14.42 10.34
CA ASP A 123 -0.89 -14.39 9.60
C ASP A 123 -0.58 -12.96 9.08
N LEU A 124 -1.60 -12.20 8.68
CA LEU A 124 -1.48 -10.78 8.32
C LEU A 124 -1.17 -9.91 9.55
N VAL A 125 -1.79 -10.18 10.70
CA VAL A 125 -1.61 -9.48 11.97
C VAL A 125 -0.22 -9.77 12.55
N GLN A 126 0.37 -10.93 12.26
CA GLN A 126 1.77 -11.22 12.61
C GLN A 126 2.78 -10.36 11.84
N SER A 127 2.41 -9.77 10.71
CA SER A 127 3.25 -8.78 9.99
C SER A 127 2.52 -7.43 9.85
N PRO A 128 2.36 -6.67 10.95
CA PRO A 128 1.65 -5.40 10.94
C PRO A 128 2.26 -4.41 9.94
N SER A 129 3.57 -4.51 9.69
CA SER A 129 4.28 -3.70 8.71
C SER A 129 3.84 -3.93 7.26
N VAL A 130 3.44 -5.15 6.88
CA VAL A 130 2.95 -5.47 5.53
C VAL A 130 1.52 -4.97 5.34
N ILE A 131 0.65 -5.09 6.36
CA ILE A 131 -0.68 -4.49 6.32
C ILE A 131 -0.57 -2.97 6.17
N CYS A 132 0.29 -2.33 6.98
CA CYS A 132 0.54 -0.90 6.89
C CYS A 132 1.02 -0.51 5.48
N LEU A 133 1.96 -1.26 4.90
CA LEU A 133 2.43 -1.02 3.53
C LEU A 133 1.29 -1.09 2.50
N MET A 134 0.44 -2.11 2.57
CA MET A 134 -0.69 -2.27 1.66
C MET A 134 -1.74 -1.18 1.85
N ALA A 135 -2.05 -0.81 3.09
CA ALA A 135 -2.96 0.29 3.40
C ALA A 135 -2.42 1.63 2.89
N THR A 136 -1.13 1.90 3.09
CA THR A 136 -0.45 3.10 2.54
C THR A 136 -0.47 3.11 1.02
N LEU A 137 -0.29 1.95 0.38
CA LEU A 137 -0.31 1.83 -1.07
C LEU A 137 -1.72 2.07 -1.63
N ILE A 138 -2.77 1.54 -0.99
CA ILE A 138 -4.17 1.77 -1.38
C ILE A 138 -4.59 3.22 -1.15
N LEU A 139 -4.34 3.76 0.05
CA LEU A 139 -4.62 5.17 0.35
C LEU A 139 -3.84 6.09 -0.57
N GLY A 140 -2.61 5.70 -0.88
CA GLY A 140 -1.76 6.44 -1.78
C GLY A 140 -2.26 6.45 -3.21
N ALA A 141 -2.62 5.29 -3.75
CA ALA A 141 -3.16 5.15 -5.09
C ALA A 141 -4.51 5.88 -5.26
N THR A 142 -5.26 6.11 -4.18
CA THR A 142 -6.62 6.66 -4.25
C THR A 142 -6.73 8.13 -3.85
N MET A 143 -5.96 8.59 -2.86
CA MET A 143 -6.19 9.87 -2.20
C MET A 143 -4.98 10.80 -2.17
N ALA A 144 -3.76 10.29 -2.33
CA ALA A 144 -2.55 11.10 -2.11
C ALA A 144 -1.77 11.33 -3.40
N HIS A 145 -1.03 12.45 -3.42
CA HIS A 145 -0.10 12.75 -4.49
C HIS A 145 0.97 11.65 -4.55
N VAL A 146 1.21 11.10 -5.74
CA VAL A 146 2.06 9.93 -5.94
C VAL A 146 3.45 10.09 -5.31
N ASN A 147 4.04 11.28 -5.34
CA ASN A 147 5.33 11.54 -4.70
C ASN A 147 5.31 11.34 -3.16
N VAL A 148 4.22 11.73 -2.49
CA VAL A 148 4.09 11.52 -1.03
C VAL A 148 3.96 10.03 -0.73
N VAL A 149 3.21 9.32 -1.56
CA VAL A 149 3.00 7.87 -1.44
C VAL A 149 4.30 7.13 -1.64
N ASN A 150 5.06 7.49 -2.68
CA ASN A 150 6.34 6.87 -2.96
C ASN A 150 7.29 7.00 -1.78
N ARG A 151 7.36 8.19 -1.16
CA ARG A 151 8.19 8.40 0.05
C ARG A 151 7.74 7.52 1.21
N LEU A 152 6.43 7.44 1.45
CA LEU A 152 5.89 6.63 2.55
C LEU A 152 6.10 5.12 2.30
N VAL A 153 5.86 4.66 1.08
CA VAL A 153 6.08 3.27 0.66
C VAL A 153 7.56 2.90 0.76
N MET A 154 8.46 3.75 0.26
CA MET A 154 9.91 3.54 0.33
C MET A 154 10.45 3.59 1.76
N SER A 155 9.86 4.39 2.65
CA SER A 155 10.24 4.40 4.07
C SER A 155 9.83 3.14 4.84
N SER A 156 9.02 2.27 4.23
CA SER A 156 8.50 1.07 4.91
C SER A 156 9.52 -0.06 4.90
N PRO A 157 9.95 -0.57 6.08
CA PRO A 157 10.85 -1.71 6.17
C PRO A 157 10.27 -2.98 5.52
N ALA A 158 8.94 -3.11 5.48
CA ALA A 158 8.26 -4.24 4.85
C ALA A 158 8.51 -4.33 3.35
N LEU A 159 8.68 -3.18 2.67
CA LEU A 159 8.99 -3.14 1.25
C LEU A 159 10.34 -3.81 0.97
N TYR A 160 11.37 -3.40 1.72
CA TYR A 160 12.71 -3.97 1.61
C TYR A 160 12.73 -5.46 1.94
N TRP A 161 11.91 -5.90 2.89
CA TRP A 161 11.78 -7.32 3.21
C TRP A 161 11.16 -8.13 2.07
N LEU A 162 10.09 -7.63 1.44
CA LEU A 162 9.46 -8.25 0.29
C LEU A 162 10.39 -8.31 -0.92
N TRP A 163 11.11 -7.23 -1.18
CA TRP A 163 12.06 -7.15 -2.30
C TRP A 163 13.31 -8.00 -2.04
N GLY A 164 13.83 -8.01 -0.81
CA GLY A 164 14.90 -8.88 -0.39
C GLY A 164 14.55 -10.36 -0.57
N ARG A 165 13.30 -10.74 -0.24
CA ARG A 165 12.82 -12.11 -0.47
C ARG A 165 12.76 -12.49 -1.94
N GLN A 166 12.43 -11.55 -2.82
CA GLN A 166 12.48 -11.77 -4.28
C GLN A 166 13.92 -12.04 -4.75
N PHE A 167 14.92 -11.34 -4.21
CA PHE A 167 16.34 -11.59 -4.52
C PHE A 167 16.81 -12.97 -4.09
N VAL A 168 16.40 -13.42 -2.90
CA VAL A 168 16.79 -14.74 -2.38
C VAL A 168 16.12 -15.87 -3.14
N TRP A 169 14.84 -15.70 -3.48
CA TRP A 169 14.05 -16.74 -4.16
C TRP A 169 14.46 -16.93 -5.62
N ASP A 170 14.76 -15.84 -6.33
CA ASP A 170 15.04 -15.87 -7.77
C ASP A 170 16.02 -14.75 -8.16
N PRO A 171 17.32 -14.91 -7.86
CA PRO A 171 18.32 -13.84 -8.05
C PRO A 171 18.53 -13.47 -9.52
N TRP A 172 18.39 -14.45 -10.43
CA TRP A 172 18.63 -14.28 -11.86
C TRP A 172 17.35 -14.22 -12.69
N GLY A 173 16.19 -14.26 -12.04
CA GLY A 173 14.89 -14.16 -12.68
C GLY A 173 14.71 -12.85 -13.43
N GLY A 174 14.02 -12.90 -14.57
CA GLY A 174 13.74 -11.72 -15.38
C GLY A 174 13.08 -10.59 -14.56
N ASN A 175 12.17 -10.92 -13.65
CA ASN A 175 11.52 -9.92 -12.79
C ASN A 175 12.49 -9.26 -11.80
N THR A 176 13.42 -10.02 -11.23
CA THR A 176 14.44 -9.51 -10.30
C THR A 176 15.42 -8.59 -11.02
N ILE A 177 15.83 -8.95 -12.23
CA ILE A 177 16.69 -8.11 -13.08
C ILE A 177 15.98 -6.80 -13.44
N VAL A 178 14.70 -6.85 -13.82
CA VAL A 178 13.91 -5.63 -14.12
C VAL A 178 13.77 -4.76 -12.87
N MET A 179 13.49 -5.37 -11.70
CA MET A 179 13.39 -4.66 -10.43
C MET A 179 14.70 -3.92 -10.10
N LEU A 180 15.86 -4.58 -10.26
CA LEU A 180 17.17 -3.95 -10.10
C LEU A 180 17.39 -2.78 -11.05
N ARG A 181 17.09 -2.96 -12.34
CA ARG A 181 17.25 -1.91 -13.34
C ARG A 181 16.40 -0.69 -12.98
N VAL A 182 15.14 -0.91 -12.60
CA VAL A 182 14.24 0.15 -12.14
C VAL A 182 14.83 0.84 -10.91
N PHE A 183 15.34 0.09 -9.93
CA PHE A 183 15.92 0.66 -8.72
C PHE A 183 17.16 1.50 -9.00
N VAL A 184 18.07 1.02 -9.86
CA VAL A 184 19.27 1.78 -10.25
C VAL A 184 18.88 3.05 -11.00
N LEU A 185 18.00 2.94 -12.00
CA LEU A 185 17.49 4.10 -12.74
C LEU A 185 16.85 5.12 -11.79
N TRP A 186 16.06 4.65 -10.84
CA TRP A 186 15.42 5.49 -9.83
C TRP A 186 16.46 6.25 -8.99
N ASN A 187 17.48 5.58 -8.46
CA ASN A 187 18.53 6.23 -7.69
C ASN A 187 19.33 7.23 -8.53
N CYS A 188 19.60 6.92 -9.80
CA CYS A 188 20.28 7.84 -10.72
C CYS A 188 19.45 9.10 -10.99
N ILE A 189 18.15 8.97 -11.26
CA ILE A 189 17.26 10.13 -11.45
C ILE A 189 17.24 10.98 -10.17
N GLY A 190 17.24 10.33 -9.00
CA GLY A 190 17.30 11.01 -7.73
C GLY A 190 18.56 11.81 -7.50
N ALA A 191 19.71 11.20 -7.73
CA ALA A 191 20.99 11.87 -7.66
C ALA A 191 21.09 13.05 -8.64
N LEU A 192 20.38 13.00 -9.78
CA LEU A 192 20.31 14.11 -10.74
C LEU A 192 19.36 15.23 -10.30
N PHE A 193 18.26 14.92 -9.60
CA PHE A 193 17.25 15.92 -9.23
C PHE A 193 17.59 16.67 -7.93
N ILE A 194 18.31 16.04 -6.99
CA ILE A 194 18.73 16.69 -5.74
C ILE A 194 19.58 17.96 -5.97
N PRO A 195 20.61 17.96 -6.83
CA PRO A 195 21.40 19.17 -7.11
C PRO A 195 20.59 20.28 -7.81
N ASN A 196 19.51 19.93 -8.50
CA ASN A 196 18.68 20.86 -9.25
C ASN A 196 17.54 21.47 -8.38
N GLY A 197 17.53 21.20 -7.07
CA GLY A 197 16.50 21.73 -6.16
C GLY A 197 15.09 21.21 -6.44
N LEU A 198 14.96 20.20 -7.30
CA LEU A 198 13.69 19.57 -7.61
C LEU A 198 13.33 18.60 -6.48
N PRO A 199 12.06 18.57 -6.03
CA PRO A 199 11.65 17.66 -4.98
C PRO A 199 11.71 16.21 -5.49
N TRP A 200 12.81 15.53 -5.22
CA TRP A 200 12.97 14.10 -5.45
C TRP A 200 12.53 13.30 -4.23
N THR A 201 12.01 12.09 -4.45
CA THR A 201 11.52 11.19 -3.41
C THR A 201 12.56 10.21 -2.92
#